data_AF-A0A820IZ39-F1
#
_entry.id   AF-A0A820IZ39-F1
#
_cell.length_a   1.000
_cell.length_b   1.000
_cell.length_c   1.000
_cell.angle_alpha   90.00
_cell.angle_beta   90.00
_cell.angle_gamma   90.00
#
_symmetry.space_group_name_H-M   'P 1'
#
loop_
_entity.id
_entity.type
_entity.pdbx_description
1 polymer ?
#
loop_
_entity_poly.entity_id
_entity_poly.type
_entity_poly.pdbx_seq_one_letter_code
_entity_poly.pdbx_strand_id
1 'polypeptide(L)'
;NVFQVLAFPSNQFGNQEPHSDRHIRVWAKDMFDINFPIFAKGAVIKEEIENEDELPDVWRFLSEKTEPPSWNFWKYLIDPNGNVIQAYSPQINMRQVYPDIKKLLVKYNLIDKSEL
;
A
#
# COMPACT_ATOMS: atom_id res chain seq x y z
N ASN A 1 -6.58 -15.74 -6.45
CA ASN A 1 -6.57 -14.28 -6.65
C ASN A 1 -5.37 -13.89 -7.50
N VAL A 2 -5.61 -13.24 -8.64
CA VAL A 2 -4.57 -12.80 -9.60
C VAL A 2 -3.95 -11.43 -9.24
N PHE A 3 -4.60 -10.68 -8.35
CA PHE A 3 -4.14 -9.39 -7.83
C PHE A 3 -4.32 -9.39 -6.29
N GLN A 4 -3.43 -8.73 -5.57
CA GLN A 4 -3.49 -8.62 -4.11
C GLN A 4 -3.35 -7.16 -3.69
N VAL A 5 -4.14 -6.77 -2.70
CA VAL A 5 -3.99 -5.49 -1.98
C VAL A 5 -3.35 -5.79 -0.64
N LEU A 6 -2.39 -4.97 -0.23
CA LEU A 6 -1.71 -5.07 1.06
C LEU A 6 -1.86 -3.71 1.77
N ALA A 7 -2.40 -3.70 2.98
CA ALA A 7 -2.63 -2.46 3.72
C ALA A 7 -1.73 -2.36 4.95
N PHE A 8 -1.00 -1.24 5.07
CA PHE A 8 -0.03 -0.97 6.11
C PHE A 8 -0.46 0.25 6.94
N PRO A 9 -1.09 0.06 8.10
CA PRO A 9 -1.49 1.16 8.97
C PRO A 9 -0.27 1.91 9.52
N SER A 10 -0.39 3.23 9.66
CA SER A 10 0.64 4.08 10.29
C SER A 10 -0.01 5.26 10.99
N ASN A 11 0.57 5.67 12.11
CA ASN A 11 0.12 6.83 12.87
C ASN A 11 1.01 8.08 12.67
N GLN A 12 2.02 8.00 11.80
CA GLN A 12 2.99 9.09 11.58
C GLN A 12 2.33 10.35 10.97
N PHE A 13 1.25 10.18 10.21
CA PHE A 13 0.59 11.30 9.55
C PHE A 13 -0.60 11.82 10.38
N GLY A 14 -0.35 12.87 11.15
CA GLY A 14 -1.39 13.63 11.86
C GLY A 14 -2.12 12.84 12.94
N ASN A 15 -1.52 11.78 13.48
CA ASN A 15 -2.12 10.89 14.47
C ASN A 15 -3.49 10.31 14.03
N GLN A 16 -3.66 10.03 12.74
CA GLN A 16 -4.93 9.56 12.16
C GLN A 16 -5.19 8.06 12.34
N GLU A 17 -4.26 7.30 12.93
CA GLU A 17 -4.41 5.87 13.22
C GLU A 17 -3.96 5.53 14.67
N PRO A 18 -4.55 6.17 15.70
CA PRO A 18 -4.04 6.10 17.07
C PRO A 18 -4.36 4.76 17.75
N HIS A 19 -5.29 3.99 17.20
CA HIS A 19 -5.83 2.78 17.82
C HIS A 19 -4.89 1.57 17.71
N SER A 20 -5.18 0.52 18.48
CA SER A 20 -4.41 -0.71 18.43
C SER A 20 -4.67 -1.51 17.15
N ASP A 21 -3.69 -2.32 16.75
CA ASP A 21 -3.79 -3.29 15.65
C ASP A 21 -5.09 -4.09 15.61
N ARG A 22 -5.55 -4.57 16.78
CA ARG A 22 -6.80 -5.32 16.88
C ARG A 22 -8.01 -4.46 16.53
N HIS A 23 -8.04 -3.22 17.02
CA HIS A 23 -9.13 -2.30 16.73
C HIS A 23 -9.15 -1.95 15.24
N ILE A 24 -8.01 -1.58 14.66
CA ILE A 24 -7.89 -1.23 13.24
C ILE A 24 -8.45 -2.35 12.35
N ARG A 25 -8.04 -3.60 12.60
CA ARG A 25 -8.51 -4.76 11.83
C ARG A 25 -10.01 -4.99 11.95
N VAL A 26 -10.56 -4.95 13.16
CA VAL A 26 -12.00 -5.16 13.40
C VAL A 26 -12.80 -4.05 12.75
N TRP A 27 -12.42 -2.79 12.98
CA TRP A 27 -13.12 -1.63 12.42
C TRP A 27 -13.12 -1.64 10.90
N ALA A 28 -11.97 -1.90 10.26
CA ALA A 28 -11.90 -1.95 8.80
C ALA A 28 -12.78 -3.07 8.22
N LYS A 29 -12.85 -4.23 8.89
CA LYS A 29 -13.71 -5.33 8.48
C LYS A 29 -15.19 -5.00 8.65
N ASP A 30 -15.57 -4.49 9.80
CA ASP A 30 -16.97 -4.23 10.14
C ASP A 30 -17.56 -3.05 9.34
N MET A 31 -16.75 -2.02 9.07
CA MET A 31 -17.21 -0.80 8.40
C MET A 31 -17.16 -0.88 6.87
N PHE A 32 -16.19 -1.61 6.30
CA PHE A 32 -15.94 -1.59 4.85
C PHE A 32 -15.92 -2.98 4.20
N ASP A 33 -16.14 -4.05 4.96
CA ASP A 33 -16.12 -5.43 4.49
C ASP A 33 -14.86 -5.77 3.67
N ILE A 34 -13.69 -5.31 4.14
CA ILE A 34 -12.44 -5.58 3.45
C ILE A 34 -12.17 -7.08 3.28
N ASN A 35 -11.52 -7.42 2.18
CA ASN A 35 -11.19 -8.80 1.79
C ASN A 35 -9.68 -8.99 1.53
N PHE A 36 -8.87 -8.06 2.00
CA PHE A 36 -7.41 -8.04 1.84
C PHE A 36 -6.71 -7.91 3.20
N PRO A 37 -5.45 -8.38 3.32
CA PRO A 37 -4.71 -8.32 4.58
C PRO A 37 -4.40 -6.87 5.00
N ILE A 38 -4.61 -6.61 6.30
CA ILE A 38 -4.08 -5.46 7.02
C ILE A 38 -2.94 -5.96 7.91
N PHE A 39 -1.75 -5.37 7.76
CA PHE A 39 -0.56 -5.68 8.56
C PHE A 39 -0.57 -4.97 9.92
N ALA A 40 0.41 -5.29 10.77
CA ALA A 40 0.61 -4.56 12.02
C ALA A 40 0.91 -3.07 11.75
N LYS A 41 0.43 -2.19 12.63
CA LYS A 41 0.73 -0.77 12.55
C LYS A 41 2.24 -0.54 12.73
N GLY A 42 2.84 0.31 11.92
CA GLY A 42 4.28 0.56 11.98
C GLY A 42 4.70 1.86 11.30
N ALA A 43 5.99 2.14 11.38
CA ALA A 43 6.60 3.24 10.67
C ALA A 43 6.63 2.99 9.15
N VAL A 44 6.56 4.06 8.38
CA VAL A 44 6.57 4.10 6.91
C VAL A 44 7.54 5.14 6.37
N ILE A 45 7.96 6.09 7.22
CA ILE A 45 9.06 7.04 6.97
C ILE A 45 10.08 7.02 8.13
N LYS A 46 11.30 7.46 7.85
CA LYS A 46 12.42 7.46 8.81
C LYS A 46 12.39 8.64 9.77
N GLU A 47 11.78 9.75 9.35
CA GLU A 47 11.89 11.05 10.01
C GLU A 47 11.15 11.10 11.36
N GLU A 48 10.27 10.14 11.65
CA GLU A 48 9.52 10.06 12.91
C GLU A 48 9.82 8.80 13.74
N ILE A 49 10.98 8.18 13.54
CA ILE A 49 11.48 7.07 14.36
C ILE A 49 12.87 7.39 14.92
N GLU A 50 13.17 6.90 16.11
CA GLU A 50 14.46 7.15 16.78
C GLU A 50 15.55 6.17 16.30
N ASN A 51 15.15 4.94 15.96
CA ASN A 51 16.03 3.89 15.48
C ASN A 51 15.61 3.45 14.06
N GLU A 52 16.53 3.49 13.09
CA GLU A 52 16.26 3.09 11.70
C GLU A 52 15.84 1.62 11.56
N ASP A 53 16.18 0.76 12.52
CA ASP A 53 15.74 -0.63 12.55
C ASP A 53 14.21 -0.77 12.73
N GLU A 54 13.55 0.28 13.23
CA GLU A 54 12.09 0.34 13.39
C GLU A 54 11.35 0.51 12.06
N LEU A 55 12.02 0.96 11.00
CA LEU A 55 11.41 1.04 9.67
C LEU A 55 11.29 -0.37 9.07
N PRO A 56 10.09 -0.88 8.76
CA PRO A 56 9.96 -2.20 8.15
C PRO A 56 10.64 -2.31 6.78
N ASP A 57 11.13 -3.49 6.41
CA ASP A 57 11.86 -3.74 5.15
C ASP A 57 11.10 -3.31 3.90
N VAL A 58 9.78 -3.48 3.88
CA VAL A 58 8.94 -3.05 2.76
C VAL A 58 9.07 -1.54 2.52
N TRP A 59 9.16 -0.74 3.59
CA TRP A 59 9.28 0.71 3.49
C TRP A 59 10.70 1.15 3.20
N ARG A 60 11.72 0.44 3.71
CA ARG A 60 13.11 0.60 3.25
C ARG A 60 13.20 0.39 1.74
N PHE A 61 12.72 -0.75 1.26
CA PHE A 61 12.70 -1.10 -0.16
C PHE A 61 12.00 -0.05 -1.03
N LEU A 62 10.80 0.40 -0.63
CA LEU A 62 10.06 1.42 -1.37
C LEU A 62 10.79 2.77 -1.37
N SER A 63 11.36 3.19 -0.24
CA SER A 63 12.08 4.48 -0.14
C SER A 63 13.34 4.56 -1.01
N GLU A 64 13.95 3.42 -1.37
CA GLU A 64 15.08 3.38 -2.31
C GLU A 64 14.65 3.50 -3.79
N LYS A 65 13.37 3.29 -4.09
CA LYS A 65 12.85 3.19 -5.46
C LYS A 65 11.88 4.31 -5.79
N THR A 66 11.30 4.95 -4.78
CA THR A 66 10.26 5.98 -4.92
C THR A 66 10.42 7.05 -3.83
N GLU A 67 9.71 8.16 -3.99
CA GLU A 67 9.56 9.12 -2.89
C GLU A 67 8.83 8.48 -1.69
N PRO A 68 9.26 8.78 -0.47
CA PRO A 68 8.56 8.34 0.74
C PRO A 68 7.17 8.99 0.82
N PRO A 69 6.20 8.34 1.48
CA PRO A 69 4.88 8.92 1.64
C PRO A 69 4.94 10.20 2.48
N SER A 70 4.33 11.27 1.98
CA SER A 70 4.18 12.53 2.71
C SER A 70 2.86 12.65 3.49
N TRP A 71 1.94 11.69 3.34
CA TRP A 71 0.65 11.65 4.03
C TRP A 71 0.04 10.25 3.97
N ASN A 72 -1.14 10.05 4.56
CA ASN A 72 -1.91 8.81 4.46
C ASN A 72 -2.36 8.51 3.02
N PHE A 73 -2.57 7.21 2.71
CA PHE A 73 -3.11 6.70 1.44
C PHE A 73 -2.22 6.90 0.19
N TRP A 74 -0.90 6.88 0.34
CA TRP A 74 -0.03 6.57 -0.80
C TRP A 74 -0.26 5.14 -1.28
N LYS A 75 -0.07 4.91 -2.58
CA LYS A 75 -0.31 3.60 -3.22
C LYS A 75 0.90 3.22 -4.05
N TYR A 76 1.35 1.98 -3.95
CA TYR A 76 2.51 1.48 -4.67
C TYR A 76 2.09 0.27 -5.49
N LEU A 77 2.25 0.37 -6.82
CA LEU A 77 1.94 -0.73 -7.73
C LEU A 77 3.22 -1.52 -8.00
N ILE A 78 3.23 -2.77 -7.57
CA ILE A 78 4.38 -3.67 -7.64
C ILE A 78 4.01 -4.84 -8.55
N ASP A 79 4.93 -5.25 -9.42
CA ASP A 79 4.72 -6.38 -10.30
C ASP A 79 5.12 -7.73 -9.66
N PRO A 80 4.80 -8.88 -10.29
CA PRO A 80 5.14 -10.20 -9.73
C PRO A 80 6.64 -10.49 -9.56
N ASN A 81 7.51 -9.70 -10.20
CA ASN A 81 8.96 -9.81 -10.07
C ASN A 81 9.53 -8.89 -8.98
N GLY A 82 8.66 -8.16 -8.25
CA GLY A 82 9.04 -7.22 -7.22
C GLY A 82 9.46 -5.85 -7.76
N ASN A 83 9.23 -5.52 -9.04
CA ASN A 83 9.55 -4.19 -9.55
C ASN A 83 8.46 -3.19 -9.13
N VAL A 84 8.87 -2.03 -8.63
CA VAL A 84 7.96 -0.91 -8.39
C VAL A 84 7.64 -0.25 -9.72
N ILE A 85 6.39 -0.38 -10.17
CA ILE A 85 5.93 0.14 -11.46
C ILE A 85 5.52 1.60 -11.34
N GLN A 86 4.86 1.96 -10.24
CA GLN A 86 4.41 3.32 -9.99
C GLN A 86 4.11 3.57 -8.51
N ALA A 87 4.37 4.80 -8.06
CA ALA A 87 3.86 5.34 -6.79
C ALA A 87 2.80 6.41 -7.08
N TYR A 88 1.68 6.35 -6.36
CA TYR A 88 0.58 7.28 -6.52
C TYR A 88 0.35 8.03 -5.21
N SER A 89 0.38 9.36 -5.31
CA SER A 89 0.07 10.23 -4.17
C SER A 89 -1.39 10.08 -3.72
N PRO A 90 -1.75 10.59 -2.53
CA PRO A 90 -3.09 10.43 -1.97
C PRO A 90 -4.19 11.01 -2.87
N GLN A 91 -3.88 12.06 -3.63
CA GLN A 91 -4.81 12.76 -4.51
C GLN A 91 -5.22 11.95 -5.75
N ILE A 92 -4.45 10.92 -6.11
CA ILE A 92 -4.79 10.05 -7.23
C ILE A 92 -5.85 9.03 -6.79
N ASN A 93 -7.01 9.08 -7.42
CA ASN A 93 -8.12 8.18 -7.13
C ASN A 93 -7.91 6.81 -7.77
N MET A 94 -8.47 5.75 -7.17
CA MET A 94 -8.37 4.38 -7.70
C MET A 94 -8.91 4.22 -9.13
N ARG A 95 -9.85 5.06 -9.59
CA ARG A 95 -10.27 5.07 -11.01
C ARG A 95 -9.13 5.37 -11.98
N GLN A 96 -8.13 6.15 -11.55
CA GLN A 96 -6.94 6.47 -12.33
C GLN A 96 -5.86 5.40 -12.20
N VAL A 97 -5.83 4.67 -11.08
CA VAL A 97 -4.87 3.56 -10.84
C VAL A 97 -5.31 2.28 -11.56
N TYR A 98 -6.62 2.03 -11.64
CA TYR A 98 -7.18 0.79 -12.18
C TYR A 98 -6.72 0.43 -13.60
N PRO A 99 -6.61 1.37 -14.57
CA PRO A 99 -6.07 1.08 -15.88
C PRO A 99 -4.64 0.51 -15.86
N ASP A 100 -3.80 0.98 -14.94
CA ASP A 100 -2.41 0.50 -14.85
C ASP A 100 -2.34 -0.91 -14.24
N ILE A 101 -3.21 -1.21 -13.27
CA ILE A 101 -3.38 -2.58 -12.75
C ILE A 101 -3.79 -3.53 -13.90
N LYS A 102 -4.81 -3.18 -14.68
CA LYS A 102 -5.26 -3.99 -15.84
C LYS A 102 -4.14 -4.24 -16.85
N LYS A 103 -3.39 -3.20 -17.20
CA LYS A 103 -2.22 -3.32 -18.10
C LYS A 103 -1.20 -4.33 -17.57
N LEU A 104 -0.90 -4.31 -16.28
CA LEU A 104 0.02 -5.28 -15.67
C LEU A 104 -0.53 -6.70 -15.67
N LEU A 105 -1.82 -6.87 -15.32
CA LEU A 105 -2.45 -8.19 -15.34
C LEU A 105 -2.38 -8.81 -16.75
N VAL A 106 -2.63 -8.03 -17.79
CA VAL A 106 -2.45 -8.49 -19.19
C VAL A 106 -0.99 -8.73 -19.53
N LYS A 107 -0.08 -7.83 -19.16
CA LYS A 107 1.38 -7.97 -19.42
C LYS A 107 1.93 -9.28 -18.87
N TYR A 108 1.44 -9.71 -17.71
CA TYR A 108 1.86 -10.93 -17.01
C TYR A 108 0.95 -12.15 -17.30
N ASN A 109 0.07 -12.06 -18.30
CA ASN A 109 -0.85 -13.13 -18.71
C ASN A 109 -1.73 -13.66 -17.57
N LEU A 110 -2.09 -12.78 -16.63
CA LEU A 110 -2.94 -13.10 -15.47
C LEU A 110 -4.43 -12.92 -15.78
N ILE A 111 -4.76 -12.14 -16.82
CA ILE A 111 -6.10 -11.99 -17.41
C ILE A 111 -6.01 -11.94 -18.94
N ASP A 112 -7.13 -12.14 -19.63
CA ASP A 112 -7.18 -12.07 -21.08
C ASP A 112 -7.04 -10.63 -21.60
N LYS A 113 -6.47 -10.45 -22.79
CA LYS A 113 -6.32 -9.13 -23.43
C LYS A 113 -7.66 -8.45 -23.73
N SER A 114 -8.74 -9.21 -23.90
CA SER A 114 -10.09 -8.70 -24.08
C SER A 114 -10.67 -8.02 -22.83
N GLU A 115 -10.03 -8.16 -21.66
CA GLU A 115 -10.45 -7.52 -20.41
C GLU A 115 -9.87 -6.12 -20.18
N LEU A 116 -9.05 -5.59 -21.10
CA LEU A 116 -8.55 -4.21 -21.06
C LEU A 116 -9.69 -3.21 -21.25
#